data_AF-W2CPW7-F1
#
_entry.id   AF-W2CPW7-F1
#
_cell.length_a   1.000
_cell.length_b   1.000
_cell.length_c   1.000
_cell.angle_alpha   90.00
_cell.angle_beta   90.00
_cell.angle_gamma   90.00
#
_symmetry.space_group_name_H-M   'P 1'
#
loop_
_entity.id
_entity.type
_entity.pdbx_description
1 polymer ?
#
loop_
_entity_poly.entity_id
_entity_poly.type
_entity_poly.pdbx_seq_one_letter_code
_entity_poly.pdbx_strand_id
1 'polypeptide(L)'
;MVIDAGHGGRDPGARGRKTNEKNINLAIAKRLGEMIADGHKDVKVIYTRTSDKFVGLETRANIANHNNANLFISIHTNSLKHGRSVRGTETYTLGLAQTKENLDVAMLENSAILLEDNYKKRYENFNPNSSESYIMFDLIQNKNMAQSIALATEIQRGFEQAGRKNRGVRQAGFLVLKATSMPSVLVEVGYISNPDEESYMASDKGRTELARAIYNAFGRYKRDYERKQGQGVSRKEAPEKKKEEPKSSPASRSSSSSRSSVSVQFDGPARSVVGESRHSSTSSSGVVYKVQILTSDKPLPDNARAFKGRRTSYYREGSKYKYTCGETTEFKDIQRLHRELQKDFPNAFIIRMKDGKRLK
;
A
#
# COMPACT_ATOMS: atom_id res chain seq x y z
N MET A 1 8.56 -0.14 -19.96
CA MET A 1 8.23 0.41 -18.63
C MET A 1 7.26 1.57 -18.76
N VAL A 2 6.56 1.91 -17.68
CA VAL A 2 5.73 3.12 -17.62
C VAL A 2 6.30 4.10 -16.60
N ILE A 3 6.39 5.37 -16.99
CA ILE A 3 6.73 6.49 -16.12
C ILE A 3 5.45 7.31 -15.92
N ASP A 4 5.04 7.42 -14.68
CA ASP A 4 3.90 8.18 -14.25
C ASP A 4 4.34 9.51 -13.63
N ALA A 5 3.86 10.62 -14.19
CA ALA A 5 4.05 11.94 -13.59
C ALA A 5 2.84 12.26 -12.71
N GLY A 6 3.00 12.23 -11.38
CA GLY A 6 1.94 12.51 -10.41
C GLY A 6 1.14 13.78 -10.73
N HIS A 7 -0.16 13.78 -10.38
CA HIS A 7 -1.10 14.90 -10.59
C HIS A 7 -1.23 15.35 -12.06
N GLY A 8 -1.69 16.57 -12.31
CA GLY A 8 -1.82 17.18 -13.63
C GLY A 8 -3.18 17.83 -13.89
N GLY A 9 -3.21 18.83 -14.78
CA GLY A 9 -4.43 19.56 -15.13
C GLY A 9 -5.05 20.23 -13.90
N ARG A 10 -6.30 19.85 -13.60
CA ARG A 10 -7.07 20.35 -12.46
C ARG A 10 -6.53 19.93 -11.09
N ASP A 11 -5.68 18.91 -11.06
CA ASP A 11 -4.98 18.49 -9.85
C ASP A 11 -3.56 19.09 -9.82
N PRO A 12 -3.29 20.13 -9.00
CA PRO A 12 -1.97 20.70 -8.89
C PRO A 12 -0.98 19.83 -8.08
N GLY A 13 -1.48 18.85 -7.32
CA GLY A 13 -0.73 18.25 -6.22
C GLY A 13 -0.43 19.25 -5.11
N ALA A 14 0.63 19.00 -4.36
CA ALA A 14 1.13 19.93 -3.36
C ALA A 14 1.56 21.27 -3.99
N ARG A 15 1.26 22.36 -3.28
CA ARG A 15 1.59 23.73 -3.71
C ARG A 15 2.78 24.26 -2.90
N GLY A 16 3.85 24.61 -3.60
CA GLY A 16 4.96 25.39 -3.06
C GLY A 16 4.69 26.89 -3.13
N ARG A 17 5.71 27.71 -2.83
CA ARG A 17 5.64 29.18 -2.95
C ARG A 17 5.76 29.67 -4.40
N LYS A 18 6.44 28.93 -5.26
CA LYS A 18 6.84 29.29 -6.62
C LYS A 18 6.33 28.30 -7.67
N THR A 19 6.14 27.03 -7.31
CA THR A 19 5.69 26.01 -8.26
C THR A 19 4.70 25.04 -7.61
N ASN A 20 3.98 24.33 -8.48
CA ASN A 20 3.16 23.20 -8.09
C ASN A 20 3.91 21.90 -8.35
N GLU A 21 3.61 20.89 -7.56
CA GLU A 21 4.14 19.54 -7.68
C GLU A 21 3.97 18.97 -9.10
N LYS A 22 2.78 19.11 -9.69
CA LYS A 22 2.50 18.57 -11.04
C LYS A 22 3.52 18.99 -12.12
N ASN A 23 4.11 20.18 -11.96
CA ASN A 23 5.10 20.74 -12.90
C ASN A 23 6.48 20.12 -12.69
N ILE A 24 6.88 19.92 -11.43
CA ILE A 24 8.12 19.23 -11.06
C ILE A 24 8.06 17.79 -11.57
N ASN A 25 6.97 17.09 -11.25
CA ASN A 25 6.79 15.67 -11.58
C ASN A 25 6.86 15.45 -13.09
N LEU A 26 6.16 16.27 -13.90
CA LEU A 26 6.20 16.17 -15.37
C LEU A 26 7.60 16.40 -15.92
N ALA A 27 8.28 17.43 -15.40
CA ALA A 27 9.59 17.83 -15.90
C ALA A 27 10.66 16.76 -15.62
N ILE A 28 10.62 16.12 -14.45
CA ILE A 28 11.50 14.99 -14.09
C ILE A 28 11.14 13.75 -14.90
N ALA A 29 9.85 13.42 -15.03
CA ALA A 29 9.39 12.26 -15.78
C ALA A 29 9.86 12.29 -17.24
N LYS A 30 9.72 13.43 -17.93
CA LYS A 30 10.18 13.59 -19.32
C LYS A 30 11.69 13.39 -19.46
N ARG A 31 12.48 14.06 -18.61
CA ARG A 31 13.95 13.92 -18.61
C ARG A 31 14.38 12.47 -18.34
N LEU A 32 13.74 11.82 -17.37
CA LEU A 32 14.03 10.41 -17.06
C LEU A 32 13.75 9.51 -18.27
N GLY A 33 12.59 9.67 -18.91
CA GLY A 33 12.24 8.85 -20.04
C GLY A 33 13.07 9.13 -21.29
N GLU A 34 13.49 10.37 -21.52
CA GLU A 34 14.49 10.74 -22.55
C GLU A 34 15.83 10.02 -22.28
N MET A 35 16.37 10.13 -21.06
CA MET A 35 17.63 9.45 -20.68
C MET A 35 17.54 7.93 -20.85
N ILE A 36 16.40 7.31 -20.49
CA ILE A 36 16.20 5.86 -20.66
C ILE A 36 16.11 5.49 -22.14
N ALA A 37 15.36 6.24 -22.95
CA ALA A 37 15.26 6.00 -24.39
C ALA A 37 16.62 6.16 -25.10
N ASP A 38 17.50 7.01 -24.57
CA ASP A 38 18.85 7.21 -25.10
C ASP A 38 19.84 6.14 -24.66
N GLY A 39 19.86 5.82 -23.36
CA GLY A 39 20.85 4.90 -22.78
C GLY A 39 20.46 3.42 -22.78
N HIS A 40 19.18 3.10 -22.95
CA HIS A 40 18.66 1.73 -22.92
C HIS A 40 17.72 1.48 -24.11
N LYS A 41 18.31 1.26 -25.29
CA LYS A 41 17.58 1.08 -26.57
C LYS A 41 16.64 -0.12 -26.59
N ASP A 42 16.84 -1.08 -25.69
CA ASP A 42 15.99 -2.25 -25.49
C ASP A 42 14.79 -1.97 -24.56
N VAL A 43 14.66 -0.75 -24.02
CA VAL A 43 13.59 -0.37 -23.09
C VAL A 43 12.61 0.59 -23.74
N LYS A 44 11.39 0.11 -24.00
CA LYS A 44 10.28 0.98 -24.40
C LYS A 44 9.76 1.80 -23.22
N VAL A 45 9.78 3.12 -23.35
CA VAL A 45 9.23 4.07 -22.37
C VAL A 45 7.82 4.49 -22.77
N ILE A 46 6.88 4.44 -21.81
CA ILE A 46 5.50 4.90 -21.97
C ILE A 46 5.19 5.87 -20.84
N TYR A 47 4.54 6.99 -21.15
CA TYR A 47 4.14 7.98 -20.16
C TYR A 47 2.65 7.91 -19.87
N THR A 48 2.24 8.10 -18.62
CA THR A 48 0.81 8.32 -18.31
C THR A 48 0.32 9.68 -18.83
N ARG A 49 1.20 10.68 -18.83
CA ARG A 49 1.01 11.99 -19.47
C ARG A 49 2.33 12.61 -19.91
N THR A 50 2.29 13.38 -20.99
CA THR A 50 3.41 14.17 -21.53
C THR A 50 3.15 15.68 -21.52
N SER A 51 1.95 16.08 -21.08
CA SER A 51 1.48 17.46 -20.97
C SER A 51 0.78 17.69 -19.62
N ASP A 52 0.37 18.93 -19.35
CA ASP A 52 -0.37 19.29 -18.15
C ASP A 52 -1.86 18.91 -18.26
N LYS A 53 -2.14 17.61 -18.21
CA LYS A 53 -3.50 17.06 -18.20
C LYS A 53 -3.74 16.22 -16.95
N PHE A 54 -4.98 16.22 -16.48
CA PHE A 54 -5.40 15.33 -15.41
C PHE A 54 -5.51 13.90 -15.92
N VAL A 55 -4.97 12.94 -15.16
CA VAL A 55 -5.09 11.50 -15.41
C VAL A 55 -5.45 10.85 -14.08
N GLY A 56 -6.60 10.16 -14.01
CA GLY A 56 -7.05 9.46 -12.81
C GLY A 56 -6.11 8.31 -12.40
N LEU A 57 -6.09 7.95 -11.12
CA LEU A 57 -5.22 6.90 -10.57
C LEU A 57 -5.48 5.54 -11.22
N GLU A 58 -6.75 5.19 -11.46
CA GLU A 58 -7.10 3.97 -12.20
C GLU A 58 -6.59 4.04 -13.65
N THR A 59 -6.75 5.18 -14.32
CA THR A 59 -6.29 5.34 -15.70
C THR A 59 -4.77 5.19 -15.82
N ARG A 60 -4.00 5.73 -14.86
CA ARG A 60 -2.54 5.56 -14.80
C ARG A 60 -2.15 4.08 -14.73
N ALA A 61 -2.80 3.32 -13.86
CA ALA A 61 -2.57 1.90 -13.72
C ALA A 61 -3.01 1.11 -14.98
N ASN A 62 -4.16 1.46 -15.57
CA ASN A 62 -4.64 0.83 -16.80
C ASN A 62 -3.68 1.04 -17.98
N ILE A 63 -3.09 2.23 -18.11
CA ILE A 63 -2.05 2.49 -19.12
C ILE A 63 -0.89 1.50 -18.93
N ALA A 64 -0.44 1.26 -17.69
CA ALA A 64 0.65 0.33 -17.43
C ALA A 64 0.26 -1.13 -17.70
N ASN A 65 -0.93 -1.53 -17.26
CA ASN A 65 -1.43 -2.90 -17.41
C ASN A 65 -1.70 -3.25 -18.87
N HIS A 66 -2.39 -2.39 -19.63
CA HIS A 66 -2.71 -2.63 -21.05
C HIS A 66 -1.47 -2.69 -21.94
N ASN A 67 -0.39 -2.00 -21.55
CA ASN A 67 0.88 -2.04 -22.26
C ASN A 67 1.81 -3.15 -21.75
N ASN A 68 1.34 -4.05 -20.88
CA ASN A 68 2.12 -5.15 -20.30
C ASN A 68 3.47 -4.68 -19.74
N ALA A 69 3.49 -3.52 -19.09
CA ALA A 69 4.75 -2.91 -18.68
C ALA A 69 5.48 -3.79 -17.65
N ASN A 70 6.81 -3.90 -17.78
CA ASN A 70 7.62 -4.68 -16.83
C ASN A 70 7.93 -3.93 -15.53
N LEU A 71 7.77 -2.60 -15.52
CA LEU A 71 8.02 -1.73 -14.38
C LEU A 71 7.09 -0.51 -14.46
N PHE A 72 6.69 -0.02 -13.29
CA PHE A 72 5.96 1.23 -13.11
C PHE A 72 6.69 2.14 -12.11
N ILE A 73 7.03 3.35 -12.51
CA ILE A 73 7.65 4.36 -11.65
C ILE A 73 6.74 5.58 -11.64
N SER A 74 6.15 5.90 -10.50
CA SER A 74 5.39 7.14 -10.30
C SER A 74 6.26 8.18 -9.60
N ILE A 75 6.35 9.38 -10.17
CA ILE A 75 7.16 10.50 -9.68
C ILE A 75 6.24 11.50 -8.98
N HIS A 76 6.54 11.75 -7.70
CA HIS A 76 5.83 12.66 -6.81
C HIS A 76 6.78 13.59 -6.08
N THR A 77 6.22 14.65 -5.50
CA THR A 77 6.95 15.61 -4.67
C THR A 77 6.23 15.81 -3.34
N ASN A 78 6.85 15.29 -2.28
CA ASN A 78 6.29 15.27 -0.94
C ASN A 78 6.01 16.69 -0.41
N SER A 79 5.13 16.77 0.58
CA SER A 79 4.79 18.01 1.26
C SER A 79 4.31 17.73 2.67
N LEU A 80 4.73 18.57 3.62
CA LEU A 80 4.23 18.52 4.99
C LEU A 80 3.42 19.78 5.30
N LYS A 81 2.29 19.60 6.00
CA LYS A 81 1.47 20.72 6.52
C LYS A 81 2.27 21.59 7.49
N HIS A 82 3.15 20.97 8.27
CA HIS A 82 4.05 21.62 9.23
C HIS A 82 5.46 21.04 9.06
N GLY A 83 6.49 21.88 9.21
CA GLY A 83 7.89 21.45 9.06
C GLY A 83 8.51 21.81 7.71
N ARG A 84 8.71 23.12 7.49
CA ARG A 84 9.36 23.67 6.29
C ARG A 84 10.86 23.34 6.20
N SER A 85 11.43 22.70 7.23
CA SER A 85 12.85 22.30 7.29
C SER A 85 13.07 20.84 6.89
N VAL A 86 12.02 20.02 6.78
CA VAL A 86 12.17 18.63 6.35
C VAL A 86 12.68 18.60 4.92
N ARG A 87 13.63 17.69 4.67
CA ARG A 87 14.29 17.54 3.37
C ARG A 87 14.67 16.10 3.10
N GLY A 88 14.90 15.78 1.83
CA GLY A 88 15.35 14.46 1.37
C GLY A 88 14.31 13.71 0.55
N THR A 89 14.69 12.51 0.13
CA THR A 89 13.94 11.66 -0.80
C THR A 89 13.40 10.42 -0.12
N GLU A 90 12.24 9.94 -0.54
CA GLU A 90 11.62 8.70 -0.06
C GLU A 90 11.15 7.88 -1.27
N THR A 91 11.20 6.55 -1.17
CA THR A 91 10.59 5.70 -2.21
C THR A 91 9.65 4.71 -1.56
N TYR A 92 8.42 4.70 -2.02
CA TYR A 92 7.35 3.87 -1.50
C TYR A 92 7.09 2.65 -2.39
N THR A 93 6.80 1.55 -1.73
CA THR A 93 6.24 0.33 -2.31
C THR A 93 4.84 0.09 -1.73
N LEU A 94 4.05 -0.72 -2.43
CA LEU A 94 2.70 -1.08 -1.96
C LEU A 94 2.78 -1.87 -0.65
N GLY A 95 2.05 -1.44 0.37
CA GLY A 95 1.92 -2.20 1.61
C GLY A 95 1.19 -1.42 2.70
N LEU A 96 1.27 -1.91 3.93
CA LEU A 96 0.73 -1.20 5.07
C LEU A 96 1.67 -0.07 5.51
N ALA A 97 1.10 1.11 5.73
CA ALA A 97 1.82 2.23 6.34
C ALA A 97 2.27 1.86 7.77
N GLN A 98 3.58 1.89 8.01
CA GLN A 98 4.17 1.58 9.32
C GLN A 98 4.22 2.79 10.27
N THR A 99 4.08 4.00 9.73
CA THR A 99 4.05 5.24 10.51
C THR A 99 2.89 6.13 10.05
N LYS A 100 2.52 7.07 10.90
CA LYS A 100 1.46 8.05 10.58
C LYS A 100 1.85 8.90 9.37
N GLU A 101 3.11 9.28 9.25
CA GLU A 101 3.61 10.08 8.14
C GLU A 101 3.45 9.33 6.80
N ASN A 102 3.79 8.04 6.77
CA ASN A 102 3.59 7.22 5.56
C ASN A 102 2.11 7.11 5.19
N LEU A 103 1.23 7.01 6.19
CA LEU A 103 -0.22 6.97 5.98
C LEU A 103 -0.74 8.30 5.46
N ASP A 104 -0.32 9.41 6.05
CA ASP A 104 -0.73 10.77 5.67
C ASP A 104 -0.32 11.07 4.21
N VAL A 105 0.86 10.63 3.77
CA VAL A 105 1.28 10.72 2.36
C VAL A 105 0.34 9.91 1.47
N ALA A 106 0.08 8.64 1.79
CA ALA A 106 -0.83 7.81 0.99
C ALA A 106 -2.29 8.32 0.98
N MET A 107 -2.74 8.99 2.04
CA MET A 107 -4.03 9.69 2.11
C MET A 107 -4.05 10.90 1.18
N LEU A 108 -3.01 11.71 1.20
CA LEU A 108 -2.88 12.86 0.31
C LEU A 108 -2.88 12.43 -1.15
N GLU A 109 -2.05 11.45 -1.52
CA GLU A 109 -1.94 10.99 -2.91
C GLU A 109 -3.21 10.31 -3.41
N ASN A 110 -3.85 9.50 -2.57
CA ASN A 110 -5.12 8.88 -2.95
C ASN A 110 -6.30 9.86 -2.96
N SER A 111 -6.19 11.04 -2.37
CA SER A 111 -7.26 12.05 -2.39
C SER A 111 -7.57 12.55 -3.81
N ALA A 112 -6.63 12.38 -4.75
CA ALA A 112 -6.82 12.68 -6.16
C ALA A 112 -8.02 11.94 -6.80
N ILE A 113 -8.45 10.80 -6.23
CA ILE A 113 -9.65 10.10 -6.72
C ILE A 113 -10.92 10.95 -6.60
N LEU A 114 -10.97 11.90 -5.65
CA LEU A 114 -12.13 12.79 -5.48
C LEU A 114 -12.31 13.73 -6.68
N LEU A 115 -11.27 13.88 -7.49
CA LEU A 115 -11.28 14.62 -8.75
C LEU A 115 -11.63 13.72 -9.94
N GLU A 116 -11.92 12.43 -9.76
CA GLU A 116 -12.33 11.56 -10.84
C GLU A 116 -13.85 11.52 -11.01
N ASP A 117 -14.29 11.47 -12.26
CA ASP A 117 -15.69 11.24 -12.57
C ASP A 117 -16.07 9.82 -12.11
N ASN A 118 -17.25 9.68 -11.51
CA ASN A 118 -17.77 8.42 -10.96
C ASN A 118 -16.92 7.79 -9.83
N TYR A 119 -16.10 8.56 -9.11
CA TYR A 119 -15.26 8.03 -8.02
C TYR A 119 -16.08 7.25 -6.96
N LYS A 120 -17.30 7.70 -6.63
CA LYS A 120 -18.17 7.02 -5.65
C LYS A 120 -18.53 5.60 -6.05
N LYS A 121 -18.71 5.35 -7.35
CA LYS A 121 -19.00 4.02 -7.89
C LYS A 121 -17.73 3.19 -8.03
N ARG A 122 -16.64 3.81 -8.51
CA ARG A 122 -15.35 3.14 -8.75
C ARG A 122 -14.67 2.71 -7.45
N TYR A 123 -14.78 3.53 -6.40
CA TYR A 123 -14.13 3.36 -5.10
C TYR A 123 -15.15 3.21 -3.96
N GLU A 124 -16.25 2.51 -4.21
CA GLU A 124 -17.42 2.42 -3.29
C GLU A 124 -17.06 2.05 -1.84
N ASN A 125 -15.99 1.30 -1.63
CA ASN A 125 -15.54 0.84 -0.31
C ASN A 125 -14.19 1.44 0.12
N PHE A 126 -13.83 2.60 -0.42
CA PHE A 126 -12.58 3.27 -0.09
C PHE A 126 -12.78 4.77 0.10
N ASN A 127 -12.57 5.23 1.33
CA ASN A 127 -12.52 6.65 1.66
C ASN A 127 -11.05 7.06 1.88
N PRO A 128 -10.45 7.88 1.00
CA PRO A 128 -9.05 8.27 1.10
C PRO A 128 -8.76 9.11 2.35
N ASN A 129 -9.79 9.67 2.99
CA ASN A 129 -9.68 10.47 4.21
C ASN A 129 -9.91 9.66 5.50
N SER A 130 -10.07 8.33 5.41
CA SER A 130 -10.31 7.44 6.55
C SER A 130 -9.21 6.38 6.62
N SER A 131 -8.50 6.34 7.75
CA SER A 131 -7.41 5.37 7.99
C SER A 131 -7.91 3.92 7.95
N GLU A 132 -9.19 3.68 8.27
CA GLU A 132 -9.84 2.38 8.20
C GLU A 132 -9.86 1.81 6.79
N SER A 133 -9.98 2.68 5.77
CA SER A 133 -9.98 2.26 4.36
C SER A 133 -8.63 1.69 3.93
N TYR A 134 -7.55 2.03 4.65
CA TYR A 134 -6.19 1.57 4.37
C TYR A 134 -5.87 0.21 4.99
N ILE A 135 -6.70 -0.28 5.91
CA ILE A 135 -6.55 -1.62 6.52
C ILE A 135 -6.59 -2.71 5.42
N MET A 136 -7.35 -2.50 4.35
CA MET A 136 -7.41 -3.40 3.18
C MET A 136 -6.02 -3.71 2.58
N PHE A 137 -5.07 -2.77 2.65
CA PHE A 137 -3.76 -2.95 2.03
C PHE A 137 -2.89 -3.98 2.72
N ASP A 138 -3.17 -4.28 3.99
CA ASP A 138 -2.50 -5.33 4.76
C ASP A 138 -2.71 -6.72 4.16
N LEU A 139 -3.85 -6.93 3.52
CA LEU A 139 -4.23 -8.21 2.91
C LEU A 139 -3.66 -8.41 1.52
N ILE A 140 -3.03 -7.39 0.94
CA ILE A 140 -2.54 -7.47 -0.43
C ILE A 140 -1.31 -8.36 -0.47
N GLN A 141 -1.47 -9.53 -1.08
CA GLN A 141 -0.36 -10.38 -1.49
C GLN A 141 0.25 -9.82 -2.78
N ASN A 142 1.32 -9.04 -2.65
CA ASN A 142 2.01 -8.47 -3.80
C ASN A 142 3.12 -9.42 -4.30
N LYS A 143 2.85 -10.13 -5.40
CA LYS A 143 3.82 -11.02 -6.07
C LYS A 143 5.09 -10.30 -6.54
N ASN A 144 5.01 -8.99 -6.76
CA ASN A 144 6.10 -8.15 -7.24
C ASN A 144 6.82 -7.40 -6.12
N MET A 145 6.55 -7.73 -4.85
CA MET A 145 7.08 -7.00 -3.70
C MET A 145 8.60 -6.97 -3.69
N ALA A 146 9.26 -8.12 -3.87
CA ALA A 146 10.71 -8.22 -3.82
C ALA A 146 11.39 -7.35 -4.89
N GLN A 147 10.86 -7.36 -6.11
CA GLN A 147 11.32 -6.53 -7.23
C GLN A 147 11.07 -5.04 -6.98
N SER A 148 9.91 -4.69 -6.43
CA SER A 148 9.56 -3.30 -6.09
C SER A 148 10.48 -2.74 -5.01
N ILE A 149 10.78 -3.52 -3.96
CA ILE A 149 11.73 -3.15 -2.91
C ILE A 149 13.15 -3.03 -3.47
N ALA A 150 13.59 -3.95 -4.32
CA ALA A 150 14.91 -3.88 -4.94
C ALA A 150 15.07 -2.61 -5.79
N LEU A 151 14.07 -2.27 -6.62
CA LEU A 151 14.05 -1.03 -7.39
C LEU A 151 14.05 0.21 -6.47
N ALA A 152 13.19 0.21 -5.44
CA ALA A 152 13.10 1.33 -4.51
C ALA A 152 14.43 1.59 -3.78
N THR A 153 15.12 0.53 -3.37
CA THR A 153 16.44 0.59 -2.73
C THR A 153 17.49 1.19 -3.68
N GLU A 154 17.51 0.75 -4.94
CA GLU A 154 18.45 1.30 -5.92
C GLU A 154 18.19 2.78 -6.22
N ILE A 155 16.93 3.20 -6.24
CA ILE A 155 16.53 4.61 -6.41
C ILE A 155 17.03 5.46 -5.23
N GLN A 156 16.80 5.01 -3.98
CA GLN A 156 17.30 5.73 -2.81
C GLN A 156 18.83 5.83 -2.78
N ARG A 157 19.52 4.74 -3.16
CA ARG A 157 20.97 4.75 -3.34
C ARG A 157 21.40 5.75 -4.42
N GLY A 158 20.65 5.87 -5.52
CA GLY A 158 20.89 6.85 -6.57
C GLY A 158 20.79 8.29 -6.07
N PHE A 159 19.79 8.58 -5.24
CA PHE A 159 19.64 9.91 -4.62
C PHE A 159 20.75 10.22 -3.63
N GLU A 160 21.15 9.26 -2.81
CA GLU A 160 22.27 9.41 -1.87
C GLU A 160 23.58 9.74 -2.60
N GLN A 161 23.87 9.04 -3.72
CA GLN A 161 25.02 9.32 -4.58
C GLN A 161 24.96 10.71 -5.23
N ALA A 162 23.75 11.25 -5.45
CA ALA A 162 23.52 12.61 -5.93
C ALA A 162 23.55 13.66 -4.80
N GLY A 163 23.98 13.30 -3.59
CA GLY A 163 24.08 14.21 -2.44
C GLY A 163 22.75 14.56 -1.79
N ARG A 164 21.68 13.80 -2.08
CA ARG A 164 20.36 14.00 -1.49
C ARG A 164 20.25 13.21 -0.19
N LYS A 165 19.47 13.74 0.77
CA LYS A 165 19.22 13.03 2.03
C LYS A 165 18.33 11.82 1.78
N ASN A 166 18.87 10.62 1.96
CA ASN A 166 18.14 9.36 1.90
C ASN A 166 17.23 9.21 3.14
N ARG A 167 15.92 9.07 2.93
CA ARG A 167 14.94 8.84 4.02
C ARG A 167 14.33 7.44 3.96
N GLY A 168 14.87 6.59 3.10
CA GLY A 168 14.64 5.15 3.06
C GLY A 168 13.51 4.72 2.12
N VAL A 169 13.39 3.39 2.04
CA VAL A 169 12.28 2.72 1.38
C VAL A 169 11.15 2.54 2.39
N ARG A 170 9.93 2.88 1.98
CA ARG A 170 8.74 2.87 2.82
C ARG A 170 7.64 2.01 2.18
N GLN A 171 6.67 1.63 2.99
CA GLN A 171 5.44 0.99 2.52
C GLN A 171 4.26 1.86 2.93
N ALA A 172 3.29 2.00 2.02
CA ALA A 172 1.98 2.59 2.30
C ALA A 172 0.96 2.19 1.24
N GLY A 173 -0.31 2.45 1.53
CA GLY A 173 -1.44 1.99 0.74
C GLY A 173 -1.78 2.90 -0.43
N PHE A 174 -0.93 2.95 -1.46
CA PHE A 174 -1.21 3.75 -2.66
C PHE A 174 -2.12 3.01 -3.64
N LEU A 175 -3.25 3.62 -4.00
CA LEU A 175 -4.21 3.03 -4.94
C LEU A 175 -3.60 2.78 -6.33
N VAL A 176 -2.74 3.70 -6.79
CA VAL A 176 -2.06 3.57 -8.08
C VAL A 176 -1.16 2.33 -8.11
N LEU A 177 -0.39 2.06 -7.03
CA LEU A 177 0.48 0.89 -6.93
C LEU A 177 -0.32 -0.40 -6.71
N LYS A 178 -1.47 -0.34 -6.03
CA LYS A 178 -2.39 -1.48 -5.90
C LYS A 178 -2.91 -1.95 -7.25
N ALA A 179 -3.22 -1.00 -8.13
CA ALA A 179 -3.89 -1.27 -9.39
C ALA A 179 -2.93 -1.74 -10.50
N THR A 180 -1.61 -1.63 -10.31
CA THR A 180 -0.60 -2.10 -11.27
C THR A 180 -0.26 -3.58 -11.11
N SER A 181 -0.07 -4.29 -12.22
CA SER A 181 0.21 -5.74 -12.24
C SER A 181 1.71 -6.11 -12.26
N MET A 182 2.59 -5.11 -12.33
CA MET A 182 4.05 -5.24 -12.41
C MET A 182 4.74 -4.66 -11.17
N PRO A 183 6.07 -4.85 -10.99
CA PRO A 183 6.80 -4.14 -9.94
C PRO A 183 6.65 -2.63 -10.08
N SER A 184 6.31 -1.98 -8.97
CA SER A 184 5.83 -0.60 -8.97
C SER A 184 6.36 0.17 -7.77
N VAL A 185 6.81 1.40 -8.00
CA VAL A 185 7.28 2.31 -6.95
C VAL A 185 6.66 3.69 -7.11
N LEU A 186 6.45 4.38 -5.99
CA LEU A 186 6.17 5.82 -5.95
C LEU A 186 7.38 6.53 -5.34
N VAL A 187 7.94 7.49 -6.06
CA VAL A 187 9.19 8.16 -5.73
C VAL A 187 8.90 9.59 -5.32
N GLU A 188 9.19 9.92 -4.07
CA GLU A 188 9.19 11.28 -3.55
C GLU A 188 10.56 11.91 -3.73
N VAL A 189 10.66 12.86 -4.68
CA VAL A 189 11.95 13.44 -5.09
C VAL A 189 12.47 14.56 -4.16
N GLY A 190 11.66 14.97 -3.19
CA GLY A 190 11.94 16.04 -2.23
C GLY A 190 10.66 16.57 -1.60
N TYR A 191 10.77 17.55 -0.70
CA TYR A 191 9.67 18.20 -0.01
C TYR A 191 9.42 19.61 -0.56
N ILE A 192 8.35 19.81 -1.33
CA ILE A 192 7.99 21.14 -1.88
C ILE A 192 7.64 22.16 -0.79
N SER A 193 7.26 21.70 0.40
CA SER A 193 7.04 22.55 1.57
C SER A 193 8.32 23.25 2.07
N ASN A 194 9.49 22.71 1.73
CA ASN A 194 10.80 23.28 2.03
C ASN A 194 11.25 24.23 0.89
N PRO A 195 11.46 25.53 1.16
CA PRO A 195 11.79 26.51 0.11
C PRO A 195 13.08 26.23 -0.67
N ASP A 196 14.08 25.63 -0.04
CA ASP A 196 15.36 25.30 -0.68
C ASP A 196 15.17 24.10 -1.61
N GLU A 197 14.43 23.08 -1.16
CA GLU A 197 14.10 21.94 -2.01
C GLU A 197 13.16 22.33 -3.13
N GLU A 198 12.18 23.19 -2.88
CA GLU A 198 11.31 23.74 -3.93
C GLU A 198 12.14 24.45 -5.00
N SER A 199 13.06 25.33 -4.60
CA SER A 199 13.89 26.07 -5.56
C SER A 199 14.81 25.13 -6.35
N TYR A 200 15.37 24.10 -5.69
CA TYR A 200 16.16 23.06 -6.35
C TYR A 200 15.32 22.25 -7.36
N MET A 201 14.17 21.71 -6.95
CA MET A 201 13.28 20.91 -7.79
C MET A 201 12.58 21.72 -8.89
N ALA A 202 12.46 23.03 -8.72
CA ALA A 202 11.98 23.94 -9.76
C ALA A 202 13.06 24.26 -10.81
N SER A 203 14.35 24.14 -10.46
CA SER A 203 15.47 24.45 -11.36
C SER A 203 15.70 23.37 -12.40
N ASP A 204 16.24 23.74 -13.57
CA ASP A 204 16.63 22.80 -14.60
C ASP A 204 17.71 21.82 -14.12
N LYS A 205 18.73 22.34 -13.43
CA LYS A 205 19.81 21.55 -12.83
C LYS A 205 19.25 20.48 -11.88
N GLY A 206 18.41 20.85 -10.93
CA GLY A 206 17.85 19.90 -9.96
C GLY A 206 16.96 18.85 -10.60
N ARG A 207 16.12 19.22 -11.57
CA ARG A 207 15.30 18.25 -12.32
C ARG A 207 16.15 17.26 -13.11
N THR A 208 17.24 17.73 -13.71
CA THR A 208 18.19 16.90 -14.46
C THR A 208 18.97 15.97 -13.53
N GLU A 209 19.43 16.45 -12.38
CA GLU A 209 20.13 15.63 -11.37
C GLU A 209 19.21 14.56 -10.76
N LEU A 210 17.98 14.91 -10.42
CA LEU A 210 16.99 13.97 -9.90
C LEU A 210 16.62 12.90 -10.94
N ALA A 211 16.36 13.29 -12.18
CA ALA A 211 16.10 12.34 -13.27
C ALA A 211 17.32 11.42 -13.49
N ARG A 212 18.54 11.96 -13.49
CA ARG A 212 19.78 11.19 -13.65
C ARG A 212 20.00 10.20 -12.51
N ALA A 213 19.66 10.57 -11.26
CA ALA A 213 19.73 9.67 -10.11
C ALA A 213 18.82 8.44 -10.31
N ILE A 214 17.58 8.66 -10.76
CA ILE A 214 16.62 7.57 -11.04
C ILE A 214 17.07 6.74 -12.25
N TYR A 215 17.58 7.37 -13.30
CA TYR A 215 18.13 6.69 -14.49
C TYR A 215 19.29 5.75 -14.12
N ASN A 216 20.27 6.24 -13.35
CA ASN A 216 21.41 5.43 -12.90
C ASN A 216 20.96 4.25 -12.01
N ALA A 217 19.98 4.48 -11.14
CA ALA A 217 19.36 3.45 -10.32
C ALA A 217 18.66 2.38 -11.17
N PHE A 218 17.86 2.80 -12.15
CA PHE A 218 17.23 1.89 -13.09
C PHE A 218 18.25 1.04 -13.84
N GLY A 219 19.34 1.63 -14.33
CA GLY A 219 20.40 0.90 -15.02
C GLY A 219 21.07 -0.18 -14.13
N ARG A 220 21.28 0.11 -12.84
CA ARG A 220 21.77 -0.90 -11.87
C ARG A 220 20.75 -2.01 -11.65
N TYR A 221 19.50 -1.65 -11.36
CA TYR A 221 18.41 -2.60 -11.17
C TYR A 221 18.24 -3.52 -12.38
N LYS A 222 18.25 -2.98 -13.61
CA LYS A 222 18.13 -3.73 -14.85
C LYS A 222 19.24 -4.76 -15.01
N ARG A 223 20.50 -4.38 -14.80
CA ARG A 223 21.65 -5.31 -14.87
C ARG A 223 21.51 -6.45 -13.85
N ASP A 224 21.10 -6.14 -12.63
CA ASP A 224 20.89 -7.18 -11.61
C ASP A 224 19.71 -8.10 -11.93
N TYR A 225 18.64 -7.55 -12.48
CA TYR A 225 17.49 -8.33 -12.95
C TYR A 225 17.90 -9.29 -14.07
N GLU A 226 18.63 -8.82 -15.07
CA GLU A 226 19.11 -9.62 -16.20
C GLU A 226 20.08 -10.71 -15.78
N ARG A 227 21.03 -10.39 -14.88
CA ARG A 227 21.97 -11.38 -14.33
C ARG A 227 21.24 -12.52 -13.63
N LYS A 228 20.20 -12.22 -12.84
CA LYS A 228 19.40 -13.23 -12.13
C LYS A 228 18.60 -14.10 -13.10
N GLN A 229 18.10 -13.53 -14.20
CA GLN A 229 17.42 -14.30 -15.25
C GLN A 229 18.40 -15.19 -16.03
N GLY A 230 19.58 -14.68 -16.39
CA GLY A 230 20.62 -15.45 -17.09
C GLY A 230 21.21 -16.59 -16.27
N GLN A 231 21.35 -16.42 -14.95
CA GLN A 231 21.78 -17.49 -14.04
C GLN A 231 20.73 -18.60 -13.85
N GLY A 232 19.46 -18.36 -14.20
CA GLY A 232 18.38 -19.36 -14.16
C GLY A 232 18.38 -20.33 -15.35
N VAL A 233 19.05 -19.99 -16.46
CA VAL A 233 19.12 -20.82 -17.68
C VAL A 233 20.33 -21.76 -17.68
N SER A 234 21.42 -21.41 -16.98
CA SER A 234 22.68 -22.17 -16.97
C SER A 234 22.74 -23.34 -15.95
N ARG A 235 21.59 -23.79 -15.40
CA ARG A 235 21.56 -24.90 -14.42
C ARG A 235 20.70 -26.10 -14.80
N LYS A 236 20.34 -26.25 -16.08
CA LYS A 236 19.77 -27.49 -16.61
C LYS A 236 20.73 -28.10 -17.63
N GLU A 237 21.76 -28.76 -17.13
CA GLU A 237 22.28 -30.02 -17.66
C GLU A 237 23.30 -30.54 -16.64
N ALA A 238 22.85 -31.47 -15.80
CA ALA A 238 23.73 -32.38 -15.08
C ALA A 238 23.59 -33.77 -15.73
N PRO A 239 24.68 -34.53 -15.87
CA PRO A 239 24.70 -35.73 -16.69
C PRO A 239 23.91 -36.88 -16.05
N GLU A 240 23.23 -37.62 -16.93
CA GLU A 240 22.55 -38.88 -16.66
C GLU A 240 23.48 -39.87 -15.92
N LYS A 241 23.09 -40.29 -14.71
CA LYS A 241 23.67 -41.46 -14.04
C LYS A 241 22.59 -42.53 -13.86
N LYS A 242 23.00 -43.75 -14.21
CA LYS A 242 22.24 -44.99 -14.33
C LYS A 242 21.43 -45.36 -13.09
N LYS A 243 20.30 -46.02 -13.38
CA LYS A 243 19.37 -46.68 -12.45
C LYS A 243 20.04 -47.78 -11.63
N GLU A 244 19.78 -47.79 -10.33
CA GLU A 244 19.64 -49.00 -9.52
C GLU A 244 18.41 -48.85 -8.61
N GLU A 245 17.59 -49.90 -8.57
CA GLU A 245 16.40 -50.02 -7.71
C GLU A 245 16.80 -50.32 -6.26
N PRO A 246 15.91 -50.00 -5.29
CA PRO A 246 15.48 -51.10 -4.42
C PRO A 246 13.98 -51.12 -4.08
N LYS A 247 13.57 -52.32 -3.67
CA LYS A 247 12.22 -52.83 -3.37
C LYS A 247 11.59 -52.29 -2.07
N SER A 248 10.25 -52.34 -2.10
CA SER A 248 9.24 -52.62 -1.05
C SER A 248 9.01 -51.67 0.14
N SER A 249 7.87 -50.95 0.04
CA SER A 249 6.72 -50.69 0.97
C SER A 249 6.77 -51.11 2.47
N PRO A 250 5.91 -50.55 3.37
CA PRO A 250 4.56 -49.99 3.10
C PRO A 250 4.10 -48.69 3.81
N ALA A 251 3.12 -48.06 3.15
CA ALA A 251 1.98 -47.24 3.59
C ALA A 251 1.92 -46.62 5.01
N SER A 252 1.62 -45.31 5.07
CA SER A 252 0.39 -44.83 5.72
C SER A 252 -0.02 -43.40 5.36
N ARG A 253 -1.28 -43.30 4.92
CA ARG A 253 -2.35 -42.32 5.23
C ARG A 253 -2.13 -40.81 5.00
N SER A 254 -2.88 -40.37 4.00
CA SER A 254 -3.47 -39.04 3.80
C SER A 254 -3.99 -38.38 5.09
N SER A 255 -3.71 -37.09 5.25
CA SER A 255 -4.65 -36.17 5.87
C SER A 255 -4.62 -34.81 5.17
N SER A 256 -5.78 -34.50 4.59
CA SER A 256 -6.19 -33.19 4.10
C SER A 256 -6.24 -32.19 5.27
N SER A 257 -5.51 -31.08 5.19
CA SER A 257 -5.73 -29.96 6.11
C SER A 257 -6.83 -29.06 5.55
N SER A 258 -8.03 -29.25 6.10
CA SER A 258 -9.15 -28.32 6.00
C SER A 258 -8.76 -27.00 6.66
N ARG A 259 -8.75 -25.91 5.88
CA ARG A 259 -8.77 -24.55 6.44
C ARG A 259 -10.17 -24.28 6.95
N SER A 260 -10.31 -24.17 8.26
CA SER A 260 -11.53 -23.74 8.93
C SER A 260 -11.84 -22.29 8.57
N SER A 261 -12.84 -22.07 7.71
CA SER A 261 -13.48 -20.77 7.54
C SER A 261 -14.34 -20.49 8.77
N VAL A 262 -14.00 -19.46 9.54
CA VAL A 262 -14.89 -18.95 10.60
C VAL A 262 -16.02 -18.20 9.91
N SER A 263 -17.22 -18.78 9.91
CA SER A 263 -18.44 -18.18 9.38
C SER A 263 -18.89 -17.01 10.25
N VAL A 264 -19.28 -15.91 9.63
CA VAL A 264 -19.89 -14.75 10.29
C VAL A 264 -21.23 -15.17 10.90
N GLN A 265 -21.34 -15.24 12.22
CA GLN A 265 -22.63 -15.38 12.90
C GLN A 265 -23.36 -14.03 12.88
N PHE A 266 -24.37 -13.91 12.02
CA PHE A 266 -25.40 -12.89 12.08
C PHE A 266 -26.61 -13.47 12.80
N ASP A 267 -26.84 -13.09 14.05
CA ASP A 267 -28.11 -13.35 14.74
C ASP A 267 -28.82 -12.03 15.05
N GLY A 268 -30.08 -11.97 14.64
CA GLY A 268 -31.05 -10.92 14.97
C GLY A 268 -31.45 -10.93 16.46
N PRO A 269 -32.49 -10.17 16.85
CA PRO A 269 -32.66 -9.76 18.24
C PRO A 269 -33.12 -10.91 19.16
N ALA A 270 -32.30 -11.13 20.18
CA ALA A 270 -32.51 -11.69 21.53
C ALA A 270 -33.50 -12.85 21.76
N ARG A 271 -32.95 -13.95 22.31
CA ARG A 271 -33.51 -14.62 23.50
C ARG A 271 -32.40 -15.04 24.47
N SER A 272 -32.65 -14.77 25.74
CA SER A 272 -31.82 -14.98 26.92
C SER A 272 -31.73 -16.44 27.35
N VAL A 273 -30.52 -16.96 27.63
CA VAL A 273 -30.25 -17.89 28.75
C VAL A 273 -28.80 -17.74 29.24
N VAL A 274 -28.69 -17.35 30.51
CA VAL A 274 -27.70 -17.61 31.58
C VAL A 274 -26.30 -18.18 31.23
N GLY A 275 -25.28 -17.38 31.58
CA GLY A 275 -24.15 -17.75 32.45
C GLY A 275 -23.16 -18.83 32.00
N GLU A 276 -21.99 -18.40 31.49
CA GLU A 276 -20.67 -18.71 32.07
C GLU A 276 -19.55 -18.08 31.25
N SER A 277 -18.50 -17.68 31.97
CA SER A 277 -17.18 -17.27 31.50
C SER A 277 -16.78 -17.88 30.16
N ARG A 278 -16.57 -17.03 29.14
CA ARG A 278 -15.74 -17.38 28.00
C ARG A 278 -14.73 -16.28 27.73
N HIS A 279 -13.55 -16.43 28.33
CA HIS A 279 -12.32 -16.25 27.56
C HIS A 279 -12.42 -17.20 26.34
N SER A 280 -12.92 -16.73 25.21
CA SER A 280 -12.64 -17.39 23.94
C SER A 280 -11.22 -17.01 23.53
N SER A 281 -10.25 -17.62 24.20
CA SER A 281 -8.95 -17.90 23.63
C SER A 281 -9.11 -18.99 22.58
N THR A 282 -9.85 -18.71 21.51
CA THR A 282 -9.59 -19.40 20.26
C THR A 282 -8.32 -18.78 19.73
N SER A 283 -7.21 -19.50 19.92
CA SER A 283 -5.92 -19.23 19.32
C SER A 283 -6.04 -19.34 17.80
N SER A 284 -6.67 -18.36 17.15
CA SER A 284 -6.47 -18.14 15.74
C SER A 284 -5.07 -17.54 15.61
N SER A 285 -4.11 -18.31 15.10
CA SER A 285 -2.75 -17.84 14.82
C SER A 285 -2.67 -16.70 13.78
N GLY A 286 -3.82 -16.26 13.27
CA GLY A 286 -3.98 -15.20 12.28
C GLY A 286 -4.57 -13.90 12.85
N VAL A 287 -4.40 -12.83 12.08
CA VAL A 287 -5.05 -11.53 12.33
C VAL A 287 -6.55 -11.68 12.12
N VAL A 288 -7.35 -11.16 13.05
CA VAL A 288 -8.82 -11.06 12.92
C VAL A 288 -9.26 -9.60 12.92
N TYR A 289 -10.34 -9.31 12.21
CA TYR A 289 -10.98 -8.01 12.13
C TYR A 289 -12.22 -7.95 13.02
N LYS A 290 -12.41 -6.82 13.70
CA LYS A 290 -13.59 -6.52 14.51
C LYS A 290 -14.05 -5.08 14.27
N VAL A 291 -15.30 -4.74 14.58
CA VAL A 291 -15.78 -3.35 14.56
C VAL A 291 -15.82 -2.82 15.99
N GLN A 292 -14.97 -1.87 16.36
CA GLN A 292 -15.09 -1.19 17.66
C GLN A 292 -16.25 -0.20 17.63
N ILE A 293 -17.17 -0.31 18.58
CA ILE A 293 -18.39 0.52 18.64
C ILE A 293 -18.41 1.49 19.83
N LEU A 294 -17.67 1.20 20.91
CA LEU A 294 -17.71 1.97 22.15
C LEU A 294 -16.41 1.84 22.95
N THR A 295 -16.07 2.89 23.70
CA THR A 295 -15.03 2.86 24.75
C THR A 295 -15.69 3.24 26.09
N SER A 296 -15.32 2.56 27.17
CA SER A 296 -15.79 2.86 28.53
C SER A 296 -14.65 2.80 29.55
N ASP A 297 -14.76 3.57 30.62
CA ASP A 297 -13.88 3.50 31.80
C ASP A 297 -14.25 2.35 32.75
N LYS A 298 -15.50 1.89 32.68
CA LYS A 298 -16.05 0.83 33.54
C LYS A 298 -16.57 -0.32 32.69
N PRO A 299 -16.53 -1.57 33.18
CA PRO A 299 -17.19 -2.67 32.50
C PRO A 299 -18.70 -2.41 32.45
N LEU A 300 -19.28 -2.60 31.28
CA LEU A 300 -20.71 -2.57 31.01
C LEU A 300 -21.26 -4.01 30.94
N PRO A 301 -22.48 -4.25 31.43
CA PRO A 301 -23.13 -5.55 31.33
C PRO A 301 -23.53 -5.87 29.89
N ASP A 302 -23.62 -7.16 29.53
CA ASP A 302 -23.89 -7.62 28.15
C ASP A 302 -25.19 -7.08 27.52
N ASN A 303 -26.16 -6.73 28.35
CA ASN A 303 -27.44 -6.16 27.92
C ASN A 303 -27.48 -4.62 28.02
N ALA A 304 -26.33 -3.94 28.17
CA ALA A 304 -26.29 -2.50 28.31
C ALA A 304 -27.00 -1.81 27.14
N ARG A 305 -27.87 -0.84 27.46
CA ARG A 305 -28.60 -0.04 26.45
C ARG A 305 -27.65 0.61 25.43
N ALA A 306 -26.42 0.91 25.85
CA ALA A 306 -25.36 1.43 24.99
C ALA A 306 -25.02 0.52 23.80
N PHE A 307 -25.25 -0.79 23.91
CA PHE A 307 -25.01 -1.75 22.82
C PHE A 307 -26.19 -1.87 21.84
N LYS A 308 -27.31 -1.21 22.11
CA LYS A 308 -28.50 -1.20 21.23
C LYS A 308 -28.93 -2.60 20.78
N GLY A 309 -28.82 -3.58 21.68
CA GLY A 309 -29.18 -4.98 21.42
C GLY A 309 -28.20 -5.77 20.54
N ARG A 310 -27.03 -5.20 20.19
CA ARG A 310 -25.99 -5.92 19.43
C ARG A 310 -25.18 -6.82 20.36
N ARG A 311 -24.80 -8.00 19.85
CA ARG A 311 -23.84 -8.88 20.51
C ARG A 311 -22.46 -8.23 20.52
N THR A 312 -21.87 -8.11 21.70
CA THR A 312 -20.59 -7.44 21.90
C THR A 312 -19.56 -8.33 22.57
N SER A 313 -18.31 -8.18 22.16
CA SER A 313 -17.12 -8.65 22.90
C SER A 313 -16.28 -7.43 23.26
N TYR A 314 -15.36 -7.55 24.22
CA TYR A 314 -14.47 -6.45 24.56
C TYR A 314 -13.01 -6.90 24.70
N TYR A 315 -12.11 -5.93 24.57
CA TYR A 315 -10.71 -6.07 24.97
C TYR A 315 -10.30 -4.86 25.82
N ARG A 316 -9.16 -4.97 26.50
CA ARG A 316 -8.64 -3.89 27.35
C ARG A 316 -7.44 -3.22 26.70
N GLU A 317 -7.40 -1.90 26.80
CA GLU A 317 -6.26 -1.08 26.38
C GLU A 317 -6.01 -0.02 27.47
N GLY A 318 -4.96 -0.22 28.26
CA GLY A 318 -4.76 0.54 29.50
C GLY A 318 -5.91 0.32 30.50
N SER A 319 -6.46 1.41 31.03
CA SER A 319 -7.61 1.38 31.94
C SER A 319 -8.97 1.27 31.23
N LYS A 320 -9.00 1.37 29.89
CA LYS A 320 -10.24 1.47 29.13
C LYS A 320 -10.73 0.10 28.63
N TYR A 321 -12.04 -0.09 28.64
CA TYR A 321 -12.75 -1.20 28.00
C TYR A 321 -13.16 -0.78 26.59
N LYS A 322 -12.78 -1.60 25.59
CA LYS A 322 -13.03 -1.35 24.17
C LYS A 322 -13.99 -2.39 23.65
N TYR A 323 -15.23 -1.99 23.36
CA TYR A 323 -16.31 -2.90 22.95
C TYR A 323 -16.37 -3.01 21.43
N THR A 324 -16.57 -4.23 20.96
CA THR A 324 -16.50 -4.64 19.56
C THR A 324 -17.68 -5.51 19.17
N CYS A 325 -18.07 -5.43 17.90
CA CYS A 325 -19.04 -6.31 17.27
C CYS A 325 -18.39 -7.06 16.11
N GLY A 326 -18.73 -8.34 15.98
CA GLY A 326 -18.23 -9.24 14.94
C GLY A 326 -16.75 -9.61 15.08
N GLU A 327 -16.41 -10.74 14.49
CA GLU A 327 -15.04 -11.23 14.36
C GLU A 327 -14.96 -12.03 13.06
N THR A 328 -14.01 -11.70 12.19
CA THR A 328 -13.78 -12.43 10.92
C THR A 328 -12.33 -12.26 10.47
N THR A 329 -11.82 -13.24 9.73
CA THR A 329 -10.54 -13.12 9.01
C THR A 329 -10.70 -12.42 7.66
N GLU A 330 -11.94 -12.26 7.16
CA GLU A 330 -12.25 -11.71 5.86
C GLU A 330 -12.63 -10.22 5.94
N PHE A 331 -11.79 -9.35 5.37
CA PHE A 331 -12.03 -7.90 5.45
C PHE A 331 -13.28 -7.44 4.70
N LYS A 332 -13.70 -8.14 3.64
CA LYS A 332 -14.96 -7.82 2.95
C LYS A 332 -16.18 -7.98 3.85
N ASP A 333 -16.15 -8.98 4.74
CA ASP A 333 -17.24 -9.28 5.64
C ASP A 333 -17.30 -8.26 6.79
N ILE A 334 -16.15 -7.91 7.37
CA ILE A 334 -16.12 -6.88 8.42
C ILE A 334 -16.51 -5.50 7.87
N GLN A 335 -16.17 -5.19 6.62
CA GLN A 335 -16.62 -3.96 5.95
C GLN A 335 -18.15 -3.92 5.77
N ARG A 336 -18.79 -5.06 5.50
CA ARG A 336 -20.26 -5.14 5.42
C ARG A 336 -20.87 -4.89 6.80
N LEU A 337 -20.35 -5.54 7.84
CA LEU A 337 -20.82 -5.35 9.21
C LEU A 337 -20.61 -3.90 9.69
N HIS A 338 -19.46 -3.29 9.40
CA HIS A 338 -19.18 -1.91 9.75
C HIS A 338 -20.22 -0.95 9.16
N ARG A 339 -20.56 -1.09 7.88
CA ARG A 339 -21.60 -0.26 7.22
C ARG A 339 -22.97 -0.42 7.85
N GLU A 340 -23.33 -1.64 8.26
CA GLU A 340 -24.58 -1.86 8.98
C GLU A 340 -24.57 -1.15 10.33
N LEU A 341 -23.49 -1.32 11.10
CA LEU A 341 -23.35 -0.75 12.43
C LEU A 341 -23.24 0.77 12.44
N GLN A 342 -22.75 1.42 11.37
CA GLN A 342 -22.63 2.87 11.31
C GLN A 342 -23.96 3.62 11.43
N LYS A 343 -25.08 2.98 11.09
CA LYS A 343 -26.43 3.57 11.29
C LYS A 343 -26.72 3.79 12.78
N ASP A 344 -26.27 2.86 13.61
CA ASP A 344 -26.49 2.86 15.05
C ASP A 344 -25.31 3.46 15.83
N PHE A 345 -24.10 3.35 15.28
CA PHE A 345 -22.83 3.73 15.90
C PHE A 345 -22.00 4.56 14.92
N PRO A 346 -22.27 5.88 14.81
CA PRO A 346 -21.60 6.74 13.83
C PRO A 346 -20.07 6.77 13.97
N ASN A 347 -19.56 6.55 15.19
CA ASN A 347 -18.13 6.52 15.51
C ASN A 347 -17.52 5.12 15.48
N ALA A 348 -18.23 4.11 14.95
CA ALA A 348 -17.70 2.77 14.84
C ALA A 348 -16.59 2.70 13.78
N PHE A 349 -15.54 1.92 14.06
CA PHE A 349 -14.42 1.73 13.13
C PHE A 349 -13.86 0.31 13.19
N ILE A 350 -13.26 -0.13 12.08
CA ILE A 350 -12.67 -1.46 11.97
C ILE A 350 -11.32 -1.47 12.70
N ILE A 351 -11.08 -2.50 13.49
CA ILE A 351 -9.80 -2.77 14.15
C ILE A 351 -9.25 -4.13 13.71
N ARG A 352 -7.93 -4.26 13.81
CA ARG A 352 -7.20 -5.53 13.68
C ARG A 352 -6.76 -6.01 15.05
N MET A 353 -6.95 -7.30 15.29
CA MET A 353 -6.54 -7.97 16.51
C MET A 353 -5.64 -9.15 16.16
N LYS A 354 -4.57 -9.35 16.93
CA LYS A 354 -3.74 -10.56 16.89
C LYS A 354 -3.39 -10.93 18.32
N ASP A 355 -3.55 -12.20 18.68
CA ASP A 355 -3.24 -12.71 20.02
C ASP A 355 -3.90 -11.88 21.14
N GLY A 356 -5.17 -11.48 20.92
CA GLY A 356 -5.96 -10.68 21.87
C GLY A 356 -5.55 -9.21 21.98
N LYS A 357 -4.54 -8.74 21.25
CA LYS A 357 -4.06 -7.35 21.24
C LYS A 357 -4.43 -6.64 19.95
N ARG A 358 -4.76 -5.36 20.06
CA ARG A 358 -4.97 -4.50 18.88
C ARG A 358 -3.64 -4.22 18.20
N LEU A 359 -3.59 -4.45 16.89
CA LEU A 359 -2.48 -4.01 16.05
C LEU A 359 -2.64 -2.51 15.77
N LYS A 360 -1.59 -1.73 16.02
CA LYS A 360 -1.56 -0.29 15.79
C LYS A 360 -1.28 0.04 14.33
#